data_AF-A0A316PFS9-F1
#
_entry.id   AF-A0A316PFS9-F1
#
_cell.length_a   1.000
_cell.length_b   1.000
_cell.length_c   1.000
_cell.angle_alpha   90.00
_cell.angle_beta   90.00
_cell.angle_gamma   90.00
#
_symmetry.space_group_name_H-M   'P 1'
#
loop_
_entity.id
_entity.type
_entity.pdbx_description
1 polymer ?
#
loop_
_entity_poly.entity_id
_entity_poly.type
_entity_poly.pdbx_seq_one_letter_code
_entity_poly.pdbx_strand_id
1 'polypeptide(L)'
;MYQETNGGNATKKQDLLLFFGLLALVILARMLMNAVSSIPHGGILQIPLFIGLILVCLAIYKKRLCSYRYTLFNMEPEEGDLDQYGNQRRNPYPLGTLVFEQFSGGKGRIVDTVAPGEMQAIVTDGCIGILGDGAEELQSAVKKAAVLCTGKRSGTSTLIFKRDGKYQAIAFKPSNKLVKMLEEIIAAVNAA
;
A
#
# COMPACT_ATOMS: atom_id res chain seq x y z
N MET A 1 -7.34 12.93 15.17
CA MET A 1 -6.72 12.15 14.07
C MET A 1 -7.79 11.43 13.27
N TYR A 2 -7.66 11.40 11.94
CA TYR A 2 -8.53 10.64 11.05
C TYR A 2 -7.80 9.40 10.56
N GLN A 3 -8.44 8.24 10.62
CA GLN A 3 -7.83 6.97 10.23
C GLN A 3 -8.79 6.16 9.38
N GLU A 4 -8.28 5.59 8.30
CA GLU A 4 -9.01 4.63 7.49
C GLU A 4 -8.12 3.45 7.13
N THR A 5 -8.73 2.27 7.02
CA THR A 5 -8.02 1.03 6.71
C THR A 5 -8.46 0.53 5.35
N ASN A 6 -7.50 0.42 4.44
CA ASN A 6 -7.64 -0.24 3.15
C ASN A 6 -7.02 -1.64 3.19
N GLY A 7 -7.79 -2.57 3.71
CA GLY A 7 -7.50 -3.97 3.62
C GLY A 7 -8.82 -4.67 3.69
N GLY A 8 -9.08 -5.57 2.75
CA GLY A 8 -10.29 -6.35 2.81
C GLY A 8 -10.39 -6.98 4.19
N ASN A 9 -11.52 -6.78 4.87
CA ASN A 9 -12.13 -7.90 5.56
C ASN A 9 -11.92 -9.08 4.64
N ALA A 10 -11.08 -10.04 5.04
CA ALA A 10 -10.88 -11.24 4.27
C ALA A 10 -12.28 -11.86 4.16
N THR A 11 -12.96 -11.56 3.05
CA THR A 11 -14.35 -11.98 2.89
C THR A 11 -14.22 -13.49 2.79
N LYS A 12 -14.93 -14.25 3.60
CA LYS A 12 -14.83 -15.71 3.65
C LYS A 12 -14.76 -16.35 2.25
N LYS A 13 -15.45 -15.76 1.27
CA LYS A 13 -15.43 -16.15 -0.16
C LYS A 13 -14.05 -16.04 -0.83
N GLN A 14 -13.31 -14.98 -0.55
CA GLN A 14 -12.00 -14.73 -1.11
C GLN A 14 -10.91 -15.63 -0.51
N ASP A 15 -11.00 -15.94 0.79
CA ASP A 15 -10.12 -16.92 1.44
C ASP A 15 -10.46 -18.34 0.98
N LEU A 16 -11.74 -18.64 0.81
CA LEU A 16 -12.19 -19.91 0.24
C LEU A 16 -11.69 -20.11 -1.20
N LEU A 17 -11.78 -19.07 -2.04
CA LEU A 17 -11.23 -19.10 -3.41
C LEU A 17 -9.71 -19.27 -3.40
N LEU A 18 -9.01 -18.66 -2.44
CA LEU A 18 -7.57 -18.82 -2.29
C LEU A 18 -7.20 -20.23 -1.87
N PHE A 19 -7.96 -20.82 -0.94
CA PHE A 19 -7.80 -22.20 -0.50
C PHE A 19 -7.96 -23.17 -1.68
N PHE A 20 -9.04 -23.04 -2.45
CA PHE A 20 -9.25 -23.85 -3.64
C PHE A 20 -8.18 -23.60 -4.73
N GLY A 21 -7.75 -22.35 -4.90
CA GLY A 21 -6.66 -22.01 -5.82
C GLY A 21 -5.32 -22.63 -5.42
N LEU A 22 -4.98 -22.62 -4.13
CA LEU A 22 -3.78 -23.25 -3.59
C LEU A 22 -3.86 -24.78 -3.74
N LEU A 23 -5.03 -25.37 -3.45
CA LEU A 23 -5.27 -26.80 -3.61
C LEU A 23 -5.08 -27.22 -5.08
N ALA A 24 -5.67 -26.48 -6.02
CA ALA A 24 -5.50 -26.70 -7.44
C ALA A 24 -4.03 -26.55 -7.88
N LEU A 25 -3.32 -25.54 -7.34
CA LEU A 25 -1.89 -25.33 -7.60
C LEU A 25 -1.05 -26.52 -7.13
N VAL A 26 -1.31 -27.06 -5.94
CA VAL A 26 -0.62 -28.24 -5.41
C VAL A 26 -0.90 -29.48 -6.25
N ILE A 27 -2.15 -29.69 -6.68
CA ILE A 27 -2.51 -30.80 -7.57
C ILE A 27 -1.78 -30.66 -8.92
N LEU A 28 -1.78 -29.47 -9.51
CA LEU A 28 -1.11 -29.20 -10.78
C LEU A 28 0.42 -29.36 -10.65
N ALA A 29 1.01 -28.90 -9.56
CA ALA A 29 2.43 -29.11 -9.26
C ALA A 29 2.76 -30.60 -9.14
N ARG A 30 1.89 -31.40 -8.50
CA ARG A 30 2.04 -32.86 -8.43
C ARG A 30 1.97 -33.51 -9.80
N MET A 31 1.04 -33.08 -10.66
CA MET A 31 0.95 -33.57 -12.03
C MET A 31 2.22 -33.24 -12.83
N LEU A 32 2.73 -32.01 -12.72
CA LEU A 32 3.97 -31.59 -13.38
C LEU A 32 5.18 -32.38 -12.84
N MET A 33 5.31 -32.56 -11.53
CA MET A 33 6.40 -33.34 -10.93
C MET A 33 6.39 -34.79 -11.38
N ASN A 34 5.21 -35.40 -11.52
CA ASN A 34 5.05 -36.75 -12.05
C ASN A 34 5.43 -36.81 -13.55
N ALA A 35 5.04 -35.82 -14.34
CA ALA A 35 5.41 -35.74 -15.76
C ALA A 35 6.91 -35.50 -15.99
N VAL A 36 7.57 -34.77 -15.08
CA VAL A 36 9.02 -34.53 -15.16
C VAL A 36 9.82 -35.74 -14.68
N SER A 37 9.27 -36.55 -13.77
CA SER A 37 9.94 -37.77 -13.28
C SER A 37 10.10 -38.87 -14.34
N SER A 38 9.36 -38.82 -15.45
CA SER A 38 9.51 -39.76 -16.57
C SER A 38 10.65 -39.38 -17.53
N ILE A 39 11.33 -38.25 -17.31
CA ILE A 39 12.43 -37.75 -18.13
C ILE A 39 13.78 -38.15 -17.49
N PRO A 40 14.81 -38.53 -18.28
CA PRO A 40 16.17 -38.71 -17.77
C PRO A 40 16.66 -37.44 -17.04
N HIS A 41 17.22 -37.60 -15.83
CA HIS A 41 17.57 -36.51 -14.90
C HIS A 41 16.38 -35.71 -14.33
N GLY A 42 15.15 -36.24 -14.39
CA GLY A 42 13.94 -35.59 -13.88
C GLY A 42 14.01 -35.13 -12.42
N GLY A 43 14.77 -35.82 -11.55
CA GLY A 43 14.98 -35.40 -10.16
C GLY A 43 15.68 -34.04 -10.01
N ILE A 44 16.58 -33.67 -10.93
CA ILE A 44 17.26 -32.37 -10.91
C ILE A 44 16.30 -31.26 -11.35
N LEU A 45 15.41 -31.54 -12.31
CA LEU A 45 14.39 -30.61 -12.80
C LEU A 45 13.23 -30.39 -11.81
N GLN A 46 13.03 -31.28 -10.85
CA GLN A 46 12.01 -31.10 -9.80
C GLN A 46 12.37 -29.99 -8.80
N ILE A 47 13.66 -29.78 -8.54
CA ILE A 47 14.15 -28.75 -7.60
C ILE A 47 13.73 -27.33 -8.02
N PRO A 48 14.02 -26.85 -9.25
CA PRO A 48 13.60 -25.50 -9.67
C PRO A 48 12.07 -25.37 -9.73
N LEU A 49 11.35 -26.45 -10.05
CA LEU A 49 9.89 -26.46 -10.11
C LEU A 49 9.27 -26.29 -8.71
N PHE A 50 9.86 -26.94 -7.70
CA PHE A 50 9.49 -26.78 -6.30
C PHE A 50 9.83 -25.39 -5.75
N ILE A 51 11.01 -24.84 -6.08
CA ILE A 51 11.38 -23.47 -5.73
C ILE A 51 10.39 -22.47 -6.34
N GLY A 52 10.03 -22.66 -7.62
CA GLY A 52 9.01 -21.85 -8.30
C GLY A 52 7.65 -21.88 -7.57
N LEU A 53 7.21 -23.07 -7.12
CA LEU A 53 5.99 -23.21 -6.32
C LEU A 53 6.05 -22.40 -5.02
N ILE A 54 7.16 -22.49 -4.28
CA ILE A 54 7.36 -21.72 -3.04
C ILE A 54 7.28 -20.22 -3.32
N LEU A 55 7.95 -19.73 -4.38
CA LEU A 55 7.93 -18.32 -4.75
C LEU A 55 6.52 -17.84 -5.11
N VAL A 56 5.74 -18.65 -5.83
CA VAL A 56 4.34 -18.35 -6.15
C VAL A 56 3.49 -18.29 -4.88
N CYS A 57 3.63 -19.26 -3.97
CA CYS A 57 2.93 -19.27 -2.69
C CYS A 57 3.29 -18.04 -1.84
N LEU A 58 4.57 -17.68 -1.76
CA LEU A 58 5.03 -16.47 -1.06
C LEU A 58 4.50 -15.19 -1.70
N ALA A 59 4.45 -15.12 -3.04
CA ALA A 59 3.90 -13.97 -3.76
C ALA A 59 2.40 -13.82 -3.49
N ILE A 60 1.64 -14.91 -3.48
CA ILE A 60 0.21 -14.93 -3.12
C ILE A 60 0.03 -14.50 -1.66
N TYR A 61 0.79 -15.07 -0.74
CA TYR A 61 0.79 -14.75 0.69
C TYR A 61 1.02 -13.25 0.92
N LYS A 62 2.07 -12.68 0.32
CA LYS A 62 2.42 -11.26 0.43
C LYS A 62 1.36 -10.33 -0.17
N LYS A 63 0.74 -10.72 -1.30
CA LYS A 63 -0.24 -9.88 -2.00
C LYS A 63 -1.61 -9.84 -1.32
N ARG A 64 -1.92 -10.81 -0.47
CA ARG A 64 -3.28 -11.01 0.10
C ARG A 64 -3.44 -10.60 1.55
N LEU A 65 -2.40 -10.77 2.38
CA LEU A 65 -2.48 -10.50 3.82
C LEU A 65 -2.05 -9.08 4.19
N CYS A 66 -1.69 -8.26 3.21
CA CYS A 66 -1.37 -6.86 3.45
C CYS A 66 -2.63 -6.02 3.52
N SER A 67 -2.99 -5.55 4.72
CA SER A 67 -3.93 -4.43 4.87
C SER A 67 -3.15 -3.15 5.02
N TYR A 68 -3.63 -2.07 4.44
CA TYR A 68 -3.02 -0.75 4.56
C TYR A 68 -3.86 0.12 5.47
N ARG A 69 -3.21 1.01 6.21
CA ARG A 69 -3.88 1.99 7.06
C ARG A 69 -3.30 3.34 6.77
N TYR A 70 -4.18 4.31 6.56
CA TYR A 70 -3.82 5.69 6.30
C TYR A 70 -4.27 6.50 7.50
N THR A 71 -3.33 7.16 8.15
CA THR A 71 -3.59 7.96 9.35
C THR A 71 -3.20 9.40 9.06
N LEU A 72 -4.19 10.29 9.09
CA LEU A 72 -4.00 11.73 8.94
C LEU A 72 -4.10 12.41 10.31
N PHE A 73 -3.03 13.10 10.70
CA PHE A 73 -3.00 13.88 11.94
C PHE A 73 -3.66 15.25 11.72
N ASN A 74 -4.99 15.30 11.71
CA ASN A 74 -5.76 16.50 11.39
C ASN A 74 -6.20 17.34 12.61
N MET A 75 -6.02 16.82 13.83
CA MET A 75 -6.49 17.46 15.07
C MET A 75 -5.49 17.16 16.18
N GLU A 76 -5.28 18.11 17.08
CA GLU A 76 -4.54 17.88 18.32
C GLU A 76 -5.40 17.04 19.28
N PRO A 77 -4.77 16.20 20.13
CA PRO A 77 -5.49 15.51 21.21
C PRO A 77 -6.11 16.55 22.15
N GLU A 78 -7.33 16.30 22.62
CA GLU A 78 -8.01 17.22 23.55
C GLU A 78 -7.19 17.37 24.85
N GLU A 79 -7.21 18.58 25.43
CA GLU A 79 -6.61 18.81 26.74
C GLU A 79 -7.27 17.88 27.78
N GLY A 80 -6.48 17.04 28.43
CA GLY A 80 -6.96 15.99 29.34
C GLY A 80 -7.04 14.58 28.74
N ASP A 81 -6.81 14.37 27.44
CA ASP A 81 -6.56 13.03 26.88
C ASP A 81 -5.20 12.55 27.36
N LEU A 82 -5.19 11.79 28.46
CA LEU A 82 -3.97 11.25 29.06
C LEU A 82 -3.57 9.93 28.39
N ASP A 83 -2.28 9.75 28.19
CA ASP A 83 -1.72 8.48 27.76
C ASP A 83 -1.78 7.42 28.88
N GLN A 84 -1.37 6.18 28.56
CA GLN A 84 -1.33 5.06 29.50
C GLN A 84 -0.41 5.30 30.73
N TYR A 85 0.38 6.38 30.72
CA TYR A 85 1.29 6.78 31.79
C TYR A 85 0.82 8.06 32.52
N GLY A 86 -0.38 8.57 32.19
CA GLY A 86 -0.95 9.76 32.81
C GLY A 86 -0.40 11.09 32.27
N ASN A 87 0.34 11.09 31.16
CA ASN A 87 0.83 12.32 30.53
C ASN A 87 -0.15 12.83 29.49
N GLN A 88 -0.19 14.15 29.26
CA GLN A 88 -0.95 14.72 28.14
C GLN A 88 -0.48 14.09 26.83
N ARG A 89 -1.41 13.45 26.12
CA ARG A 89 -1.14 12.82 24.85
C ARG A 89 -0.73 13.88 23.83
N ARG A 90 0.38 13.64 23.14
CA ARG A 90 0.86 14.48 22.04
C ARG A 90 0.87 13.68 20.75
N ASN A 91 0.58 14.37 19.64
CA ASN A 91 0.73 13.76 18.34
C ASN A 91 2.23 13.48 18.08
N PRO A 92 2.59 12.28 17.61
CA PRO A 92 3.97 11.96 17.27
C PRO A 92 4.46 12.68 16.01
N TYR A 93 3.54 13.25 15.23
CA TYR A 93 3.82 13.99 14.00
C TYR A 93 3.10 15.34 13.98
N PRO A 94 3.60 16.32 13.21
CA PRO A 94 2.91 17.59 12.99
C PRO A 94 1.50 17.42 12.43
N LEU A 95 0.67 18.45 12.62
CA LEU A 95 -0.66 18.49 12.01
C LEU A 95 -0.55 18.49 10.47
N GLY A 96 -1.45 17.76 9.83
CA GLY A 96 -1.48 17.55 8.38
C GLY A 96 -0.57 16.40 7.89
N THR A 97 0.22 15.77 8.77
CA THR A 97 1.04 14.62 8.37
C THR A 97 0.17 13.40 8.05
N LEU A 98 0.43 12.78 6.89
CA LEU A 98 -0.19 11.53 6.46
C LEU A 98 0.79 10.37 6.65
N VAL A 99 0.41 9.38 7.45
CA VAL A 99 1.19 8.16 7.69
C VAL A 99 0.57 6.98 6.97
N PHE A 100 1.41 6.24 6.25
CA PHE A 100 1.03 4.99 5.59
C PHE A 100 1.60 3.80 6.34
N GLU A 101 0.73 2.92 6.81
CA GLU A 101 1.11 1.68 7.45
C GLU A 101 0.68 0.48 6.62
N GLN A 102 1.54 -0.54 6.56
CA GLN A 102 1.24 -1.85 6.01
C GLN A 102 1.22 -2.86 7.15
N PHE A 103 0.13 -3.60 7.24
CA PHE A 103 -0.07 -4.67 8.19
C PHE A 103 0.08 -6.00 7.49
N SER A 104 0.87 -6.92 8.06
CA SER A 104 0.94 -8.31 7.62
C SER A 104 0.77 -9.21 8.83
N GLY A 105 -0.30 -10.00 8.87
CA GLY A 105 -0.56 -10.92 9.99
C GLY A 105 -0.65 -10.25 11.36
N GLY A 106 -1.22 -9.03 11.42
CA GLY A 106 -1.41 -8.28 12.67
C GLY A 106 -0.24 -7.38 13.10
N LYS A 107 0.95 -7.52 12.49
CA LYS A 107 2.07 -6.61 12.71
C LYS A 107 2.01 -5.45 11.70
N GLY A 108 1.83 -4.23 12.21
CA GLY A 108 1.89 -3.01 11.44
C GLY A 108 3.33 -2.50 11.30
N ARG A 109 3.71 -2.07 10.09
CA ARG A 109 4.94 -1.36 9.80
C ARG A 109 4.61 -0.06 9.11
N ILE A 110 5.18 1.05 9.57
CA ILE A 110 5.14 2.32 8.84
C ILE A 110 5.97 2.15 7.56
N VAL A 111 5.32 2.34 6.42
CA VAL A 111 5.94 2.27 5.08
C VAL A 111 6.48 3.63 4.68
N ASP A 112 5.68 4.68 4.89
CA ASP A 112 6.09 6.06 4.62
C ASP A 112 5.31 7.03 5.50
N THR A 113 5.82 8.24 5.65
CA THR A 113 5.22 9.36 6.36
C THR A 113 5.43 10.60 5.52
N VAL A 114 4.37 11.31 5.16
CA VAL A 114 4.41 12.51 4.32
C VAL A 114 4.00 13.70 5.16
N ALA A 115 4.94 14.63 5.37
CA ALA A 115 4.68 15.86 6.10
C ALA A 115 3.82 16.84 5.25
N PRO A 116 3.03 17.73 5.86
CA PRO A 116 2.17 18.66 5.12
C PRO A 116 2.96 19.49 4.10
N GLY A 117 4.12 20.04 4.49
CA GLY A 117 4.98 20.84 3.60
C GLY A 117 5.61 20.07 2.43
N GLU A 118 5.58 18.73 2.45
CA GLU A 118 6.06 17.91 1.33
C GLU A 118 4.95 17.71 0.29
N MET A 119 3.67 17.82 0.67
CA MET A 119 2.54 17.48 -0.20
C MET A 119 2.40 18.49 -1.34
N GLN A 120 2.29 17.99 -2.57
CA GLN A 120 2.20 18.85 -3.77
C GLN A 120 0.84 18.75 -4.44
N ALA A 121 0.33 17.52 -4.61
CA ALA A 121 -0.94 17.28 -5.27
C ALA A 121 -1.50 15.91 -4.91
N ILE A 122 -2.82 15.76 -4.99
CA ILE A 122 -3.48 14.46 -5.02
C ILE A 122 -4.25 14.32 -6.35
N VAL A 123 -4.08 13.20 -7.03
CA VAL A 123 -4.70 12.94 -8.33
C VAL A 123 -5.63 11.74 -8.22
N THR A 124 -6.92 11.93 -8.50
CA THR A 124 -7.93 10.88 -8.58
C THR A 124 -8.11 10.40 -10.03
N ASP A 125 -8.30 9.09 -10.23
CA ASP A 125 -8.68 8.48 -11.52
C ASP A 125 -7.79 8.82 -12.75
N GLY A 126 -6.52 8.45 -12.65
CA GLY A 126 -5.61 8.43 -13.80
C GLY A 126 -5.02 9.81 -14.10
N CYS A 127 -3.69 9.86 -14.14
CA CYS A 127 -2.94 11.08 -14.35
C CYS A 127 -3.08 11.57 -15.80
N ILE A 128 -4.15 12.30 -16.10
CA ILE A 128 -4.26 13.08 -17.33
C ILE A 128 -4.19 14.55 -16.91
N GLY A 129 -3.05 15.20 -17.19
CA GLY A 129 -3.02 16.67 -17.30
C GLY A 129 -2.08 17.48 -16.41
N ILE A 130 -1.07 16.91 -15.74
CA ILE A 130 -0.05 17.76 -15.06
C ILE A 130 1.04 18.12 -16.08
N LEU A 131 0.79 19.14 -16.92
CA LEU A 131 1.76 19.69 -17.87
C LEU A 131 2.27 21.04 -17.36
N GLY A 132 3.48 21.03 -16.81
CA GLY A 132 4.32 22.17 -16.46
C GLY A 132 5.79 21.74 -16.45
N ASP A 133 6.73 22.66 -16.23
CA ASP A 133 8.15 22.32 -16.08
C ASP A 133 8.35 21.28 -14.97
N GLY A 134 9.11 20.21 -15.26
CA GLY A 134 9.23 19.03 -14.39
C GLY A 134 8.27 17.88 -14.71
N ALA A 135 7.51 17.96 -15.81
CA ALA A 135 6.56 16.92 -16.24
C ALA A 135 7.19 15.52 -16.38
N GLU A 136 8.44 15.40 -16.83
CA GLU A 136 9.09 14.09 -16.97
C GLU A 136 9.42 13.45 -15.61
N GLU A 137 9.97 14.23 -14.67
CA GLU A 137 10.28 13.73 -13.32
C GLU A 137 9.02 13.33 -12.57
N LEU A 138 7.98 14.15 -12.67
CA LEU A 138 6.67 13.87 -12.08
C LEU A 138 6.02 12.62 -12.67
N GLN A 139 6.05 12.46 -14.00
CA GLN A 139 5.58 11.25 -14.66
C GLN A 139 6.37 10.02 -14.23
N SER A 140 7.70 10.14 -14.09
CA SER A 140 8.57 9.08 -13.61
C SER A 140 8.21 8.65 -12.18
N ALA A 141 7.99 9.62 -11.29
CA ALA A 141 7.57 9.38 -9.91
C ALA A 141 6.22 8.65 -9.85
N VAL A 142 5.21 9.11 -10.61
CA VAL A 142 3.89 8.47 -10.69
C VAL A 142 3.97 7.04 -11.25
N LYS A 143 4.77 6.81 -12.30
CA LYS A 143 4.98 5.47 -12.87
C LYS A 143 5.57 4.51 -11.84
N LYS A 144 6.54 5.00 -11.06
CA LYS A 144 7.25 4.25 -10.01
C LYS A 144 6.55 4.28 -8.64
N ALA A 145 5.36 4.89 -8.55
CA ALA A 145 4.66 5.09 -7.30
C ALA A 145 4.49 3.79 -6.52
N ALA A 146 4.81 3.83 -5.22
CA ALA A 146 4.52 2.72 -4.33
C ALA A 146 3.01 2.51 -4.26
N VAL A 147 2.56 1.27 -4.40
CA VAL A 147 1.12 0.93 -4.35
C VAL A 147 0.77 0.43 -2.95
N LEU A 148 0.20 1.31 -2.14
CA LEU A 148 -0.13 1.06 -0.74
C LEU A 148 -1.63 0.82 -0.56
N CYS A 149 -2.21 -0.06 -1.37
CA CYS A 149 -3.61 -0.44 -1.27
C CYS A 149 -3.82 -1.90 -1.67
N THR A 150 -5.00 -2.44 -1.34
CA THR A 150 -5.43 -3.77 -1.80
C THR A 150 -6.27 -3.71 -3.08
N GLY A 151 -6.27 -4.81 -3.83
CA GLY A 151 -7.05 -4.96 -5.06
C GLY A 151 -6.37 -4.38 -6.31
N LYS A 152 -7.17 -4.09 -7.35
CA LYS A 152 -6.68 -3.53 -8.62
C LYS A 152 -6.21 -2.08 -8.43
N ARG A 153 -5.21 -1.66 -9.21
CA ARG A 153 -4.70 -0.27 -9.28
C ARG A 153 -5.70 0.71 -9.93
N SER A 154 -6.70 0.21 -10.65
CA SER A 154 -7.81 1.04 -11.14
C SER A 154 -8.59 1.64 -9.95
N GLY A 155 -8.90 2.94 -10.00
CA GLY A 155 -9.58 3.66 -8.93
C GLY A 155 -8.69 3.98 -7.73
N THR A 156 -7.36 4.04 -7.91
CA THR A 156 -6.45 4.58 -6.89
C THR A 156 -6.25 6.07 -7.09
N SER A 157 -6.20 6.80 -5.98
CA SER A 157 -5.65 8.15 -5.97
C SER A 157 -4.13 8.08 -5.82
N THR A 158 -3.43 9.05 -6.39
CA THR A 158 -1.97 9.18 -6.27
C THR A 158 -1.63 10.47 -5.53
N LEU A 159 -1.05 10.36 -4.34
CA LEU A 159 -0.45 11.50 -3.64
C LEU A 159 0.94 11.74 -4.22
N ILE A 160 1.17 12.96 -4.66
CA ILE A 160 2.46 13.46 -5.16
C ILE A 160 3.04 14.37 -4.08
N PHE A 161 4.30 14.15 -3.74
CA PHE A 161 5.01 14.93 -2.74
C PHE A 161 6.46 15.13 -3.16
N LYS A 162 7.10 16.16 -2.59
CA LYS A 162 8.49 16.52 -2.87
C LYS A 162 9.29 16.45 -1.59
N ARG A 163 10.34 15.63 -1.59
CA ARG A 163 11.26 15.43 -0.48
C ARG A 163 12.68 15.54 -0.99
N ASP A 164 13.51 16.36 -0.32
CA ASP A 164 14.90 16.62 -0.72
C ASP A 164 15.04 17.04 -2.19
N GLY A 165 14.10 17.87 -2.66
CA GLY A 165 14.08 18.36 -4.05
C GLY A 165 13.55 17.38 -5.10
N LYS A 166 13.22 16.13 -4.73
CA LYS A 166 12.79 15.08 -5.67
C LYS A 166 11.31 14.76 -5.54
N TYR A 167 10.64 14.59 -6.68
CA TYR A 167 9.26 14.11 -6.73
C TYR A 167 9.18 12.63 -6.37
N GLN A 168 8.22 12.32 -5.51
CA GLN A 168 7.82 10.97 -5.14
C GLN A 168 6.31 10.85 -5.21
N ALA A 169 5.83 9.62 -5.31
CA ALA A 169 4.41 9.35 -5.43
C ALA A 169 4.01 8.07 -4.70
N ILE A 170 2.84 8.09 -4.09
CA ILE A 170 2.19 6.93 -3.46
C ILE A 170 0.80 6.78 -4.06
N ALA A 171 0.53 5.61 -4.65
CA ALA A 171 -0.79 5.23 -5.12
C ALA A 171 -1.53 4.45 -4.03
N PHE A 172 -2.72 4.90 -3.67
CA PHE A 172 -3.52 4.34 -2.58
C PHE A 172 -5.03 4.52 -2.86
N LYS A 173 -5.89 4.02 -1.98
CA LYS A 173 -7.35 4.09 -2.15
C LYS A 173 -8.01 4.83 -1.00
N PRO A 174 -7.90 6.18 -1.01
CA PRO A 174 -8.53 6.98 0.02
C PRO A 174 -10.05 6.99 -0.11
N SER A 175 -10.76 7.25 1.00
CA SER A 175 -12.16 7.70 0.89
C SER A 175 -12.24 9.13 0.33
N ASN A 176 -13.39 9.52 -0.24
CA ASN A 176 -13.64 10.90 -0.68
C ASN A 176 -13.45 11.92 0.46
N LYS A 177 -13.70 11.51 1.71
CA LYS A 177 -13.46 12.35 2.89
C LYS A 177 -11.96 12.60 3.08
N LEU A 178 -11.13 11.57 2.99
CA LEU A 178 -9.68 11.73 3.09
C LEU A 178 -9.11 12.57 1.94
N VAL A 179 -9.61 12.37 0.71
CA VAL A 179 -9.18 13.19 -0.43
C VAL A 179 -9.42 14.68 -0.16
N LYS A 180 -10.62 15.07 0.27
CA LYS A 180 -10.95 16.48 0.58
C LYS A 180 -10.04 17.08 1.65
N MET A 181 -9.79 16.34 2.74
CA MET A 181 -8.87 16.82 3.79
C MET A 181 -7.45 17.02 3.27
N LEU A 182 -6.97 16.16 2.36
CA LEU A 182 -5.65 16.31 1.75
C LEU A 182 -5.60 17.51 0.79
N GLU A 183 -6.66 17.73 0.02
CA GLU A 183 -6.78 18.91 -0.85
C GLU A 183 -6.74 20.22 -0.04
N GLU A 184 -7.43 20.28 1.10
CA GLU A 184 -7.40 21.43 2.02
C GLU A 184 -5.99 21.68 2.57
N ILE A 185 -5.27 20.63 2.99
CA ILE A 185 -3.89 20.74 3.48
C ILE A 185 -2.95 21.24 2.37
N ILE A 186 -3.04 20.66 1.17
CA ILE A 186 -2.21 21.06 0.03
C ILE A 186 -2.47 22.53 -0.35
N ALA A 187 -3.75 22.95 -0.36
CA ALA A 187 -4.11 24.33 -0.62
C ALA A 187 -3.55 25.29 0.43
N ALA A 188 -3.62 24.93 1.72
CA ALA A 188 -3.08 25.74 2.80
C ALA A 188 -1.55 25.89 2.72
N VAL A 189 -0.85 24.81 2.35
CA VAL A 189 0.62 24.83 2.17
C VAL A 189 1.04 25.67 0.97
N ASN A 190 0.31 25.60 -0.15
CA ASN A 190 0.62 26.38 -1.35
C ASN A 190 0.29 27.87 -1.22
N ALA A 191 -0.51 28.26 -0.21
CA ALA A 191 -0.87 29.65 0.06
C ALA A 191 0.09 30.36 1.03
N ALA A 192 1.01 29.62 1.66
CA ALA A 192 1.98 30.12 2.64
C ALA A 192 3.35 30.43 2.00
#